data_AF-G5HEN5-F1
#
_entry.id   AF-G5HEN5-F1
#
_cell.length_a   1.000
_cell.length_b   1.000
_cell.length_c   1.000
_cell.angle_alpha   90.00
_cell.angle_beta   90.00
_cell.angle_gamma   90.00
#
_symmetry.space_group_name_H-M   'P 1'
#
loop_
_entity.id
_entity.type
_entity.pdbx_description
1 polymer ?
#
loop_
_entity_poly.entity_id
_entity_poly.type
_entity_poly.pdbx_seq_one_letter_code
_entity_poly.pdbx_strand_id
1 'polypeptide(L)'
;MKDFLESAKAFSIPHEAWFGETSAKLFSKHPYLMIGFYYENDGTEGEFEIVWDSIGIRLKAYDDSWEALSKMPELIKLMAEIDHNKEQPSITEFSARLKKLGYKDITERVRS
;
A
#
# COMPACT_ATOMS: atom_id res chain seq x y z
N MET A 1 12.55 -11.71 14.07
CA MET A 1 11.38 -10.89 13.74
C MET A 1 11.51 -9.64 14.59
N LYS A 2 11.66 -8.46 13.97
CA LYS A 2 11.67 -7.22 14.76
C LYS A 2 10.27 -7.01 15.30
N ASP A 3 10.14 -6.45 16.50
CA ASP A 3 8.83 -6.18 17.06
C ASP A 3 8.15 -5.07 16.24
N PHE A 4 6.96 -5.37 15.72
CA PHE A 4 6.14 -4.42 14.95
C PHE A 4 5.81 -3.12 15.72
N LEU A 5 6.05 -3.11 17.04
CA LEU A 5 5.90 -1.93 17.90
C LEU A 5 6.80 -0.76 17.50
N GLU A 6 7.93 -1.03 16.82
CA GLU A 6 8.85 0.00 16.32
C GLU A 6 8.61 0.34 14.83
N SER A 7 7.58 -0.22 14.21
CA SER A 7 7.25 -0.01 12.79
C SER A 7 5.97 0.79 12.59
N ALA A 8 5.97 1.70 11.62
CA ALA A 8 4.76 2.42 11.23
C ALA A 8 4.08 1.67 10.07
N LYS A 9 2.74 1.52 10.17
CA LYS A 9 1.92 1.18 9.00
C LYS A 9 2.09 2.30 7.99
N ALA A 10 2.58 1.99 6.80
CA ALA A 10 2.81 2.99 5.79
C ALA A 10 2.54 2.45 4.40
N PHE A 11 2.48 3.38 3.45
CA PHE A 11 2.35 3.06 2.05
C PHE A 11 3.17 3.98 1.16
N SER A 12 3.53 3.46 -0.01
CA SER A 12 4.10 4.22 -1.10
C SER A 12 3.28 4.04 -2.38
N ILE A 13 3.29 5.07 -3.23
CA ILE A 13 2.65 5.07 -4.55
C ILE A 13 3.77 5.10 -5.60
N PRO A 14 4.23 3.94 -6.10
CA PRO A 14 5.48 3.90 -6.87
C PRO A 14 5.46 4.70 -8.17
N HIS A 15 4.30 4.89 -8.79
CA HIS A 15 4.16 5.71 -10.01
C HIS A 15 4.17 7.22 -9.73
N GLU A 16 3.99 7.65 -8.47
CA GLU A 16 4.14 9.03 -8.02
C GLU A 16 5.55 9.32 -7.46
N ALA A 17 6.37 8.30 -7.24
CA ALA A 17 7.74 8.48 -6.76
C ALA A 17 8.61 9.17 -7.82
N TRP A 18 9.66 9.89 -7.39
CA TRP A 18 10.57 10.61 -8.30
C TRP A 18 11.28 9.68 -9.30
N PHE A 19 11.49 8.42 -8.92
CA PHE A 19 12.02 7.35 -9.77
C PHE A 19 10.92 6.51 -10.46
N GLY A 20 9.65 6.90 -10.33
CA GLY A 20 8.49 6.14 -10.81
C GLY A 20 8.48 5.96 -12.33
N GLU A 21 9.05 6.92 -13.07
CA GLU A 21 9.16 6.83 -14.54
C GLU A 21 10.17 5.78 -15.01
N THR A 22 11.24 5.54 -14.24
CA THR A 22 12.34 4.62 -14.60
C THR A 22 12.23 3.24 -13.97
N SER A 23 11.37 3.05 -12.97
CA SER A 23 11.23 1.77 -12.25
C SER A 23 9.80 1.25 -12.24
N ALA A 24 8.80 2.03 -11.82
CA ALA A 24 7.43 1.53 -11.65
C ALA A 24 6.71 1.20 -12.97
N LYS A 25 6.90 2.03 -14.02
CA LYS A 25 6.29 1.80 -15.36
C LYS A 25 6.82 0.56 -16.08
N LEU A 26 8.03 0.10 -15.75
CA LEU A 26 8.65 -1.08 -16.36
C LEU A 26 8.10 -2.41 -15.82
N PHE A 27 7.63 -2.44 -14.57
CA PHE A 27 7.24 -3.68 -13.89
C PHE A 27 5.73 -3.84 -13.67
N SER A 28 4.94 -2.76 -13.74
CA SER A 28 3.47 -2.85 -13.65
C SER A 28 2.76 -1.99 -14.70
N LYS A 29 1.83 -2.63 -15.44
CA LYS A 29 0.92 -1.93 -16.37
C LYS A 29 -0.24 -1.23 -15.66
N HIS A 30 -0.42 -1.48 -14.37
CA HIS A 30 -1.57 -1.06 -13.59
C HIS A 30 -1.14 -0.13 -12.44
N PRO A 31 -1.92 0.93 -12.13
CA PRO A 31 -1.69 1.72 -10.92
C PRO A 31 -1.75 0.81 -9.68
N TYR A 32 -0.80 1.01 -8.77
CA TYR A 32 -0.73 0.23 -7.54
C TYR A 32 -0.10 1.04 -6.41
N LEU A 33 -0.35 0.56 -5.20
CA LEU A 33 0.16 1.11 -3.95
C LEU A 33 0.74 -0.05 -3.14
N MET A 34 1.94 0.15 -2.60
CA MET A 34 2.63 -0.78 -1.72
C MET A 34 2.26 -0.45 -0.28
N ILE A 35 1.84 -1.44 0.51
CA ILE A 35 1.51 -1.29 1.93
C ILE A 35 2.38 -2.26 2.73
N GLY A 36 2.85 -1.82 3.88
CA GLY A 36 3.63 -2.65 4.78
C GLY A 36 3.94 -1.97 6.10
N PHE A 37 4.80 -2.63 6.87
CA PHE A 37 5.41 -2.07 8.07
C PHE A 37 6.80 -1.54 7.74
N TYR A 38 6.98 -0.23 7.90
CA TYR A 38 8.23 0.46 7.59
C TYR A 38 8.92 0.89 8.89
N TYR A 39 10.18 0.48 9.04
CA TYR A 39 11.02 0.81 10.20
C TYR A 39 11.85 2.07 9.93
N GLU A 40 12.08 2.91 10.95
CA GLU A 40 12.83 4.16 10.80
C GLU A 40 14.31 3.96 10.40
N ASN A 41 14.90 2.81 10.75
CA ASN A 41 16.31 2.49 10.54
C ASN A 41 16.57 1.46 9.41
N ASP A 42 15.72 1.52 8.39
CA ASP A 42 15.82 0.78 7.13
C ASP A 42 15.41 -0.70 7.19
N GLY A 43 14.65 -1.10 6.17
CA GLY A 43 13.96 -2.39 6.04
C GLY A 43 12.44 -2.27 6.04
N THR A 44 11.80 -3.10 5.23
CA THR A 44 10.35 -3.32 5.24
C THR A 44 10.06 -4.76 5.61
N GLU A 45 9.04 -4.98 6.44
CA GLU A 45 8.53 -6.32 6.71
C GLU A 45 7.11 -6.47 6.16
N GLY A 46 6.91 -7.54 5.38
CA GLY A 46 5.61 -7.98 4.89
C GLY A 46 4.89 -6.97 4.00
N GLU A 47 5.54 -6.57 2.91
CA GLU A 47 4.92 -5.70 1.89
C GLU A 47 3.91 -6.46 1.03
N PHE A 48 2.82 -5.80 0.69
CA PHE A 48 1.82 -6.31 -0.25
C PHE A 48 1.27 -5.17 -1.11
N GLU A 49 0.69 -5.53 -2.27
CA GLU A 49 0.19 -4.58 -3.26
C GLU A 49 -1.33 -4.46 -3.20
N ILE A 50 -1.83 -3.23 -3.33
CA ILE A 50 -3.19 -2.96 -3.80
C ILE A 50 -3.09 -2.47 -5.24
N VAL A 51 -3.75 -3.17 -6.17
CA VAL A 51 -3.63 -2.95 -7.62
C VAL A 51 -4.98 -2.59 -8.22
N TRP A 52 -5.01 -1.54 -9.03
CA TRP A 52 -6.17 -1.11 -9.80
C TRP A 52 -6.05 -1.61 -11.23
N ASP A 53 -6.95 -2.51 -11.63
CA ASP A 53 -7.01 -3.02 -13.00
C ASP A 53 -8.42 -2.93 -13.60
N SER A 54 -8.61 -3.53 -14.77
CA SER A 54 -9.88 -3.51 -15.49
C SER A 54 -10.99 -4.36 -14.86
N ILE A 55 -10.66 -5.25 -13.92
CA ILE A 55 -11.61 -6.13 -13.23
C ILE A 55 -11.88 -5.68 -11.79
N GLY A 56 -11.11 -4.72 -11.27
CA GLY A 56 -11.37 -4.04 -9.99
C GLY A 56 -10.09 -3.74 -9.21
N ILE A 57 -10.25 -3.69 -7.88
CA ILE A 57 -9.15 -3.47 -6.94
C ILE A 57 -8.75 -4.83 -6.35
N ARG A 58 -7.47 -5.21 -6.50
CA ARG A 58 -6.94 -6.49 -6.02
C ARG A 58 -5.88 -6.29 -4.94
N LEU A 59 -5.92 -7.14 -3.93
CA LEU A 59 -4.84 -7.33 -2.97
C LEU A 59 -3.91 -8.46 -3.48
N LYS A 60 -2.60 -8.23 -3.47
CA LYS A 60 -1.59 -9.26 -3.70
C LYS A 60 -0.61 -9.31 -2.53
N ALA A 61 -0.52 -10.45 -1.87
CA ALA A 61 0.47 -10.70 -0.82
C ALA A 61 1.41 -11.84 -1.26
N TYR A 62 2.69 -11.72 -0.92
CA TYR A 62 3.64 -12.82 -0.99
C TYR A 62 3.52 -13.72 0.25
N ASP A 63 4.10 -14.92 0.18
CA ASP A 63 4.00 -15.94 1.23
C ASP A 63 4.49 -15.46 2.60
N ASP A 64 5.41 -14.49 2.63
CA ASP A 64 5.96 -13.88 3.84
C ASP A 64 5.20 -12.65 4.33
N SER A 65 4.19 -12.16 3.59
CA SER A 65 3.43 -10.95 3.93
C SER A 65 2.14 -11.22 4.69
N TRP A 66 1.70 -12.48 4.81
CA TRP A 66 0.42 -12.83 5.45
C TRP A 66 0.36 -12.42 6.92
N GLU A 67 1.45 -12.57 7.67
CA GLU A 67 1.49 -12.15 9.07
C GLU A 67 1.34 -10.63 9.20
N ALA A 68 2.02 -9.85 8.36
CA ALA A 68 1.90 -8.40 8.35
C ALA A 68 0.48 -7.96 7.98
N LEU A 69 -0.11 -8.56 6.95
CA LEU A 69 -1.50 -8.29 6.55
C LEU A 69 -2.48 -8.59 7.70
N SER A 70 -2.27 -9.67 8.46
CA SER A 70 -3.15 -10.03 9.59
C SER A 70 -3.21 -8.95 10.68
N LYS A 71 -2.16 -8.11 10.79
CA LYS A 71 -2.05 -6.99 11.75
C LYS A 71 -2.68 -5.69 11.21
N MET A 72 -3.30 -5.74 10.04
CA MET A 72 -3.97 -4.62 9.36
C MET A 72 -5.47 -4.91 9.10
N PRO A 73 -6.26 -5.32 10.12
CA PRO A 73 -7.67 -5.67 9.91
C PRO A 73 -8.52 -4.50 9.38
N GLU A 74 -8.13 -3.26 9.68
CA GLU A 74 -8.79 -2.06 9.16
C GLU A 74 -8.68 -1.90 7.64
N LEU A 75 -7.60 -2.41 7.03
CA LEU A 75 -7.47 -2.42 5.57
C LEU A 75 -8.50 -3.38 4.94
N ILE A 76 -8.65 -4.57 5.51
CA ILE A 76 -9.63 -5.56 5.02
C ILE A 76 -11.06 -5.02 5.20
N LYS A 77 -11.35 -4.34 6.31
CA LYS A 77 -12.64 -3.67 6.52
C LYS A 77 -12.90 -2.59 5.47
N LEU A 78 -11.91 -1.74 5.17
CA LEU A 78 -12.03 -0.74 4.11
C LEU A 78 -12.33 -1.37 2.75
N MET A 79 -11.66 -2.47 2.40
CA MET A 79 -11.92 -3.20 1.14
C MET A 79 -13.34 -3.78 1.10
N ALA A 80 -13.82 -4.33 2.22
CA ALA A 80 -15.19 -4.84 2.33
C ALA A 80 -16.23 -3.72 2.23
N GLU A 81 -15.99 -2.55 2.82
CA GLU A 81 -16.86 -1.37 2.70
C GLU A 81 -16.95 -0.89 1.24
N ILE A 82 -15.82 -0.83 0.54
CA ILE A 82 -15.77 -0.46 -0.89
C ILE A 82 -16.62 -1.43 -1.73
N ASP A 83 -16.50 -2.74 -1.50
CA ASP A 83 -17.33 -3.73 -2.22
C ASP A 83 -18.82 -3.61 -1.85
N HIS A 84 -19.14 -3.48 -0.56
CA HIS A 84 -20.51 -3.37 -0.08
C HIS A 84 -21.23 -2.17 -0.71
N ASN A 85 -20.54 -1.03 -0.77
CA ASN A 85 -21.06 0.22 -1.32
C ASN A 85 -20.91 0.33 -2.85
N LYS A 86 -20.29 -0.68 -3.51
CA LYS A 86 -19.99 -0.68 -4.96
C LYS A 86 -19.20 0.55 -5.41
N GLU A 87 -18.27 0.99 -4.58
CA GLU A 87 -17.41 2.13 -4.85
C GLU A 87 -16.27 1.75 -5.79
N GLN A 88 -15.81 2.72 -6.60
CA GLN A 88 -14.62 2.58 -7.45
C GLN A 88 -13.64 3.72 -7.16
N PRO A 89 -13.06 3.78 -5.94
CA PRO A 89 -12.14 4.85 -5.60
C PRO A 89 -10.90 4.80 -6.48
N SER A 90 -10.46 5.95 -6.94
CA SER A 90 -9.12 6.14 -7.49
C SER A 90 -8.05 5.87 -6.42
N ILE A 91 -6.80 5.69 -6.85
CA ILE A 91 -5.69 5.50 -5.91
C ILE A 91 -5.49 6.69 -4.97
N THR A 92 -5.77 7.91 -5.43
CA THR A 92 -5.74 9.13 -4.62
C THR A 92 -6.81 9.11 -3.54
N GLU A 93 -8.04 8.70 -3.87
CA GLU A 93 -9.12 8.59 -2.88
C GLU A 93 -8.86 7.47 -1.88
N PHE A 94 -8.35 6.32 -2.34
CA PHE A 94 -8.00 5.20 -1.48
C PHE A 94 -6.86 5.57 -0.51
N SER A 95 -5.78 6.18 -1.01
CA SER A 95 -4.66 6.63 -0.17
C SER A 95 -5.11 7.67 0.87
N ALA A 96 -6.06 8.56 0.54
CA ALA A 96 -6.65 9.47 1.51
C ALA A 96 -7.40 8.73 2.63
N ARG A 97 -8.06 7.61 2.33
CA ARG A 97 -8.70 6.74 3.34
C ARG A 97 -7.66 6.01 4.19
N LEU A 98 -6.57 5.52 3.61
CA LEU A 98 -5.46 4.93 4.37
C LEU A 98 -4.88 5.92 5.38
N LYS A 99 -4.66 7.18 4.98
CA LYS A 99 -4.21 8.24 5.91
C LYS A 99 -5.17 8.42 7.09
N LYS A 100 -6.49 8.38 6.85
CA LYS A 100 -7.51 8.45 7.92
C LYS A 100 -7.48 7.23 8.85
N LEU A 101 -7.03 6.08 8.36
CA LEU A 101 -6.83 4.85 9.16
C LEU A 101 -5.48 4.84 9.90
N GLY A 102 -4.68 5.90 9.79
CA GLY A 102 -3.40 6.04 10.49
C GLY A 102 -2.17 5.58 9.71
N TYR A 103 -2.30 5.26 8.42
CA TYR A 103 -1.17 4.90 7.58
C TYR A 103 -0.38 6.14 7.16
N LYS A 104 0.95 6.06 7.24
CA LYS A 104 1.86 7.11 6.76
C LYS A 104 2.06 7.00 5.25
N ASP A 105 1.99 8.13 4.54
CA ASP A 105 2.40 8.23 3.14
C ASP A 105 3.91 8.49 3.12
N ILE A 106 4.67 7.52 2.61
CA ILE A 106 6.13 7.58 2.49
C ILE A 106 6.57 7.70 1.02
N THR A 107 5.66 8.09 0.13
CA THR A 107 5.98 8.24 -1.30
C THR A 107 6.98 9.39 -1.50
N GLU A 108 8.20 9.07 -1.92
CA GLU A 108 9.24 10.04 -2.25
C GLU A 108 8.95 10.72 -3.60
N ARG A 109 8.17 11.80 -3.59
CA ARG A 109 7.78 12.52 -4.82
C ARG A 109 8.87 13.44 -5.37
N VAL A 110 9.85 13.81 -4.53
CA VAL A 110 11.00 14.64 -4.89
C VAL A 110 12.28 13.98 -4.38
N ARG A 111 13.37 14.15 -5.12
CA ARG A 111 14.70 13.72 -4.68
C ARG A 111 15.24 14.75 -3.69
N SER A 112 15.37 14.37 -2.43
CA SER A 112 16.07 15.12 -1.38
C SER A 112 17.59 15.05 -1.52
#